data_AF-A0A087UFR6-F1
#
_entry.id   AF-A0A087UFR6-F1
#
_cell.length_a   1.000
_cell.length_b   1.000
_cell.length_c   1.000
_cell.angle_alpha   90.00
_cell.angle_beta   90.00
_cell.angle_gamma   90.00
#
_symmetry.space_group_name_H-M   'P 1'
#
loop_
_entity.id
_entity.type
_entity.pdbx_description
1 polymer ?
#
loop_
_entity_poly.entity_id
_entity_poly.type
_entity_poly.pdbx_seq_one_letter_code
_entity_poly.pdbx_strand_id
1 'polypeptide(L)'
;MIWGAISFHSRTPLVVIRRNLTAQRYVDEVLRPVVLPFMSRHPGLIFQQDNARPHTAHVSIACRSACRTLPWPARSPDLSAIQHVWSIMGRALQPARDVYDLTRQLERIWHNFPQEDIRNLYQSMPSRITACPLAQGIILTFKALYVKQTFRYILEQMENDESLTLLDAWKKFTILDCVKHVGLSYTQVKQSTLNTCWKAIWPDAAEDENDKLPLEHEYSPVTKLA
;
A
#
# COMPACT_ATOMS: atom_id res chain seq x y z
N MET A 1 -6.65 13.64 18.18
CA MET A 1 -6.66 12.97 16.87
C MET A 1 -7.38 13.87 15.88
N ILE A 2 -7.10 13.77 14.58
CA ILE A 2 -7.85 14.49 13.55
C ILE A 2 -8.48 13.51 12.57
N TRP A 3 -9.56 13.94 11.92
CA TRP A 3 -10.18 13.26 10.80
C TRP A 3 -10.40 14.24 9.65
N GLY A 4 -10.26 13.77 8.42
CA GLY A 4 -10.56 14.52 7.21
C GLY A 4 -10.67 13.58 6.03
N ALA A 5 -11.38 14.02 4.99
CA ALA A 5 -11.49 13.31 3.73
C ALA A 5 -11.14 14.23 2.56
N ILE A 6 -10.58 13.64 1.52
CA ILE A 6 -10.27 14.29 0.24
C ILE A 6 -11.11 13.66 -0.86
N SER A 7 -11.33 14.43 -1.92
CA SER A 7 -11.86 13.99 -3.20
C SER A 7 -11.01 14.62 -4.32
N PHE A 8 -11.21 14.18 -5.56
CA PHE A 8 -10.49 14.75 -6.70
C PHE A 8 -10.70 16.27 -6.84
N HIS A 9 -11.89 16.76 -6.52
CA HIS A 9 -12.28 18.17 -6.72
C HIS A 9 -12.34 18.99 -5.43
N SER A 10 -12.36 18.35 -4.27
CA SER A 10 -12.60 19.03 -3.00
C SER A 10 -12.04 18.26 -1.80
N ARG A 11 -12.26 18.79 -0.60
CA ARG A 11 -11.94 18.14 0.67
C ARG A 11 -12.98 18.53 1.72
N THR A 12 -13.12 17.71 2.75
CA THR A 12 -13.95 18.05 3.91
C THR A 12 -13.24 19.07 4.80
N PRO A 13 -13.95 19.74 5.72
CA PRO A 13 -13.31 20.31 6.90
C PRO A 13 -12.54 19.25 7.69
N LEU A 14 -11.51 19.67 8.43
CA LEU A 14 -10.91 18.81 9.46
C LEU A 14 -11.81 18.74 10.69
N VAL A 15 -11.89 17.55 11.26
CA VAL A 15 -12.56 17.30 12.53
C VAL A 15 -11.52 16.97 13.59
N VAL A 16 -11.48 17.77 14.66
CA VAL A 16 -10.58 17.53 15.78
C VAL A 16 -11.28 16.65 16.80
N ILE A 17 -10.86 15.39 16.86
CA ILE A 17 -11.42 14.41 17.78
C ILE A 17 -10.60 14.46 19.08
N ARG A 18 -11.24 14.97 20.12
CA ARG A 18 -10.68 15.00 21.49
C ARG A 18 -10.78 13.60 22.08
N ARG A 19 -9.71 13.06 22.67
CA ARG A 19 -9.66 11.68 23.23
C ARG A 19 -9.82 10.57 22.16
N ASN A 20 -9.97 9.33 22.62
CA ASN A 20 -10.10 8.15 21.77
C ASN A 20 -11.42 8.12 21.00
N LEU A 21 -11.35 7.67 19.74
CA LEU A 21 -12.52 7.51 18.87
C LEU A 21 -13.18 6.16 19.08
N THR A 22 -14.40 6.18 19.62
CA THR A 22 -15.28 5.00 19.69
C THR A 22 -16.17 4.96 18.45
N ALA A 23 -16.82 3.82 18.19
CA ALA A 23 -17.77 3.69 17.08
C ALA A 23 -18.91 4.72 17.15
N GLN A 24 -19.48 4.92 18.34
CA GLN A 24 -20.56 5.90 18.53
C GLN A 24 -20.08 7.33 18.27
N ARG A 25 -18.90 7.69 18.77
CA ARG A 25 -18.30 9.00 18.50
C ARG A 25 -17.96 9.20 17.04
N TYR A 26 -17.55 8.14 16.34
CA TYR A 26 -17.35 8.20 14.90
C TYR A 26 -18.65 8.53 14.16
N VAL A 27 -19.77 7.93 14.58
CA VAL A 27 -21.09 8.28 14.06
C VAL A 27 -21.44 9.75 14.32
N ASP A 28 -21.28 10.20 15.57
CA ASP A 28 -21.77 11.50 16.03
C ASP A 28 -20.88 12.68 15.63
N GLU A 29 -19.56 12.50 15.60
CA GLU A 29 -18.59 13.57 15.31
C GLU A 29 -18.12 13.58 13.86
N VAL A 30 -18.26 12.47 13.12
CA VAL A 30 -17.72 12.35 11.76
C VAL A 30 -18.77 11.96 10.73
N LEU A 31 -19.44 10.81 10.89
CA LEU A 31 -20.32 10.29 9.84
C LEU A 31 -21.51 11.21 9.61
N ARG A 32 -22.33 11.46 10.64
CA ARG A 32 -23.52 12.29 10.54
C ARG A 32 -23.24 13.75 10.18
N PRO A 33 -22.30 14.45 10.85
CA PRO A 33 -22.10 15.88 10.58
C PRO A 33 -21.27 16.16 9.31
N VAL A 34 -20.39 15.24 8.90
CA VAL A 34 -19.42 15.52 7.82
C VAL A 34 -19.58 14.60 6.63
N VAL A 35 -19.50 13.27 6.83
CA VAL A 35 -19.49 12.32 5.70
C VAL A 35 -20.83 12.30 4.97
N LEU A 36 -21.95 12.07 5.67
CA LEU A 36 -23.26 11.94 5.02
C LEU A 36 -23.64 13.21 4.24
N PRO A 37 -23.54 14.43 4.82
CA PRO A 37 -23.87 15.65 4.08
C PRO A 37 -22.93 15.90 2.90
N PHE A 38 -21.66 15.51 3.02
CA PHE A 38 -20.69 15.64 1.93
C PHE A 38 -21.03 14.69 0.78
N MET A 39 -21.36 13.43 1.08
CA MET A 39 -21.76 12.44 0.08
C MET A 39 -23.08 12.83 -0.61
N SER A 40 -24.06 13.34 0.14
CA SER A 40 -25.33 13.81 -0.44
C SER A 40 -25.15 14.98 -1.40
N ARG A 41 -24.18 15.86 -1.17
CA ARG A 41 -23.86 17.00 -2.04
C ARG A 41 -23.07 16.62 -3.30
N HIS A 42 -22.47 15.44 -3.34
CA HIS A 42 -21.63 14.98 -4.43
C HIS A 42 -22.08 13.59 -4.91
N PRO A 43 -23.19 13.52 -5.67
CA PRO A 43 -23.70 12.25 -6.17
C PRO A 43 -22.65 11.54 -7.03
N GLY A 44 -22.56 10.22 -6.89
CA GLY A 44 -21.60 9.39 -7.62
C GLY A 44 -20.26 9.16 -6.93
N LEU A 45 -19.96 9.86 -5.82
CA LEU A 45 -18.78 9.55 -5.02
C LEU A 45 -18.88 8.18 -4.35
N ILE A 46 -17.73 7.54 -4.19
CA ILE A 46 -17.56 6.31 -3.42
C ILE A 46 -16.76 6.65 -2.16
N PHE A 47 -17.31 6.34 -1.00
CA PHE A 47 -16.65 6.58 0.28
C PHE A 47 -15.59 5.51 0.55
N GLN A 48 -14.35 5.94 0.74
CA GLN A 48 -13.22 5.07 1.09
C GLN A 48 -12.79 5.35 2.53
N GLN A 49 -12.60 4.28 3.31
CA GLN A 49 -11.97 4.32 4.63
C GLN A 49 -11.26 2.98 4.91
N ASP A 50 -10.41 2.94 5.93
CA ASP A 50 -9.82 1.68 6.39
C ASP A 50 -10.79 0.84 7.23
N ASN A 51 -10.34 -0.36 7.62
CA ASN A 51 -11.13 -1.31 8.41
C ASN A 51 -10.87 -1.21 9.92
N ALA A 52 -10.52 -0.02 10.45
CA ALA A 52 -10.36 0.15 11.90
C ALA A 52 -11.64 -0.21 12.66
N ARG A 53 -11.51 -0.70 13.91
CA ARG A 53 -12.67 -1.20 14.71
C ARG A 53 -13.85 -0.20 14.79
N PRO A 54 -13.65 1.11 14.99
CA PRO A 54 -14.76 2.07 14.97
C PRO A 54 -15.47 2.17 13.62
N HIS A 55 -14.78 1.91 12.51
CA HIS A 55 -15.30 2.05 11.15
C HIS A 55 -16.12 0.82 10.70
N THR A 56 -15.80 -0.35 11.26
CA THR A 56 -16.46 -1.63 10.96
C THR A 56 -17.50 -2.04 12.00
N ALA A 57 -17.65 -1.28 13.08
CA ALA A 57 -18.70 -1.50 14.07
C ALA A 57 -20.10 -1.38 13.44
N HIS A 58 -21.05 -2.16 13.97
CA HIS A 58 -22.43 -2.23 13.46
C HIS A 58 -23.09 -0.85 13.35
N VAL A 59 -22.95 0.00 14.37
CA VAL A 59 -23.53 1.35 14.38
C VAL A 59 -22.96 2.25 13.26
N SER A 60 -21.68 2.10 12.95
CA SER A 60 -21.00 2.86 11.88
C SER A 60 -21.41 2.36 10.50
N ILE A 61 -21.52 1.04 10.32
CA ILE A 61 -22.01 0.44 9.08
C ILE A 61 -23.47 0.84 8.83
N ALA A 62 -24.33 0.72 9.83
CA ALA A 62 -25.74 1.11 9.73
C ALA A 62 -25.90 2.60 9.39
N CYS A 63 -25.09 3.48 10.00
CA CYS A 63 -25.14 4.91 9.75
C CYS A 63 -24.74 5.29 8.31
N ARG A 64 -23.89 4.49 7.65
CA ARG A 64 -23.42 4.77 6.28
C ARG A 64 -24.06 3.89 5.22
N SER A 65 -25.17 3.21 5.53
CA SER A 65 -25.87 2.30 4.61
C SER A 65 -26.29 2.98 3.30
N ALA A 66 -26.57 4.29 3.34
CA ALA A 66 -26.89 5.09 2.16
C ALA A 66 -25.66 5.49 1.30
N CYS A 67 -24.44 5.31 1.80
CA CYS A 67 -23.21 5.65 1.10
C CYS A 67 -22.61 4.43 0.40
N ARG A 68 -22.39 4.51 -0.92
CA ARG A 68 -21.56 3.53 -1.61
C ARG A 68 -20.16 3.58 -1.01
N THR A 69 -19.69 2.45 -0.49
CA THR A 69 -18.38 2.32 0.15
C THR A 69 -17.45 1.48 -0.73
N LEU A 70 -16.18 1.88 -0.84
CA LEU A 70 -15.15 1.07 -1.46
C LEU A 70 -14.67 -0.01 -0.47
N PRO A 71 -14.73 -1.32 -0.83
CA PRO A 71 -14.07 -2.36 -0.05
C PRO A 71 -12.58 -2.05 0.07
N TRP A 72 -12.02 -2.19 1.27
CA TRP A 72 -10.62 -1.86 1.52
C TRP A 72 -9.81 -3.09 1.94
N PRO A 73 -8.67 -3.39 1.28
CA PRO A 73 -7.79 -4.46 1.70
C PRO A 73 -7.16 -4.20 3.07
N ALA A 74 -6.94 -5.26 3.84
CA ALA A 74 -6.24 -5.15 5.11
C ALA A 74 -4.76 -4.80 4.87
N ARG A 75 -4.19 -3.96 5.76
CA ARG A 75 -2.75 -3.59 5.75
C ARG A 75 -2.24 -2.95 4.46
N SER A 76 -3.08 -2.21 3.74
CA SER A 76 -2.67 -1.48 2.53
C SER A 76 -2.70 0.05 2.71
N PRO A 77 -1.89 0.63 3.62
CA PRO A 77 -1.81 2.08 3.77
C PRO A 77 -1.29 2.74 2.48
N ASP A 78 -0.46 2.02 1.71
CA ASP A 78 0.12 2.45 0.43
C ASP A 78 -0.91 2.70 -0.67
N LEU A 79 -2.15 2.25 -0.49
CA LEU A 79 -3.25 2.54 -1.41
C LEU A 79 -4.06 3.77 -0.99
N SER A 80 -3.90 4.24 0.25
CA SER A 80 -4.70 5.35 0.76
C SER A 80 -4.10 6.69 0.33
N ALA A 81 -4.82 7.47 -0.47
CA ALA A 81 -4.39 8.81 -0.88
C ALA A 81 -4.31 9.78 0.32
N ILE A 82 -5.25 9.66 1.27
CA ILE A 82 -5.28 10.53 2.45
C ILE A 82 -4.07 10.33 3.36
N GLN A 83 -3.50 9.11 3.44
CA GLN A 83 -2.28 8.86 4.21
C GLN A 83 -1.08 9.65 3.66
N HIS A 84 -1.01 9.83 2.34
CA HIS A 84 0.04 10.65 1.75
C HIS A 84 -0.13 12.14 2.09
N VAL A 85 -1.37 12.63 2.08
CA VAL A 85 -1.69 14.00 2.53
C VAL A 85 -1.29 14.19 3.99
N TRP A 86 -1.62 13.25 4.88
CA TRP A 86 -1.18 13.30 6.29
C TRP A 86 0.34 13.32 6.43
N SER A 87 1.06 12.56 5.60
CA SER A 87 2.52 12.54 5.60
C SER A 87 3.12 13.90 5.21
N ILE A 88 2.58 14.55 4.16
CA ILE A 88 3.00 15.89 3.74
C ILE A 88 2.68 16.92 4.83
N MET A 89 1.48 16.88 5.38
CA MET A 89 1.09 17.79 6.46
C MET A 89 1.98 17.64 7.69
N GLY A 90 2.28 16.39 8.08
CA GLY A 90 3.17 16.10 9.20
C GLY A 90 4.56 16.68 9.03
N ARG A 91 5.11 16.66 7.81
CA ARG A 91 6.41 17.30 7.49
C ARG A 91 6.34 18.83 7.49
N ALA A 92 5.19 19.41 7.20
CA ALA A 92 5.01 20.86 7.19
C ALA A 92 4.78 21.46 8.58
N LEU A 93 4.45 20.63 9.58
CA LEU A 93 4.28 21.08 10.97
C LEU A 93 5.57 21.63 11.54
N GLN A 94 5.44 22.69 12.34
CA GLN A 94 6.51 23.23 13.16
C GLN A 94 6.30 22.81 14.62
N PRO A 95 7.35 22.89 15.47
CA PRO A 95 7.19 22.66 16.91
C PRO A 95 6.03 23.51 17.46
N ALA A 96 5.05 22.84 18.07
CA ALA A 96 3.87 23.48 18.63
C ALA A 96 4.03 23.66 20.14
N ARG A 97 3.54 24.77 20.68
CA ARG A 97 3.62 25.08 22.12
C ARG A 97 2.60 24.28 22.93
N ASP A 98 1.42 24.08 22.36
CA ASP A 98 0.31 23.36 22.98
C ASP A 98 -0.59 22.72 21.90
N VAL A 99 -1.64 22.02 22.36
CA VAL A 99 -2.61 21.36 21.47
C VAL A 99 -3.38 22.37 20.61
N TYR A 100 -3.61 23.58 21.10
CA TYR A 100 -4.35 24.61 20.39
C TYR A 100 -3.53 25.16 19.21
N ASP A 101 -2.26 25.47 19.45
CA ASP A 101 -1.28 25.87 18.45
C ASP A 101 -1.12 24.79 17.38
N LEU A 102 -0.97 23.52 17.79
CA LEU A 102 -0.92 22.39 16.87
C LEU A 102 -2.19 22.27 16.01
N THR A 103 -3.36 22.46 16.61
CA THR A 103 -4.64 22.39 15.90
C THR A 103 -4.74 23.50 14.85
N ARG A 104 -4.39 24.74 15.22
CA ARG A 104 -4.36 25.88 14.28
C ARG A 104 -3.38 25.65 13.13
N GLN A 105 -2.21 25.09 13.41
CA GLN A 105 -1.24 24.75 12.36
C GLN A 105 -1.83 23.72 11.38
N LEU A 106 -2.44 22.64 11.88
CA LEU A 106 -3.07 21.60 11.07
C LEU A 106 -4.20 22.16 10.20
N GLU A 107 -5.09 22.97 10.77
CA GLU A 107 -6.19 23.62 10.04
C GLU A 107 -5.67 24.53 8.93
N ARG A 108 -4.64 25.33 9.22
CA ARG A 108 -4.01 26.21 8.22
C ARG A 108 -3.39 25.42 7.08
N ILE A 109 -2.61 24.39 7.40
CA ILE A 109 -1.95 23.55 6.39
C ILE A 109 -3.03 22.85 5.54
N TRP A 110 -4.05 22.27 6.16
CA TRP A 110 -5.14 21.61 5.44
C TRP A 110 -5.91 22.56 4.53
N HIS A 111 -6.24 23.76 5.02
CA HIS A 111 -6.96 24.76 4.25
C HIS A 111 -6.16 25.22 3.03
N ASN A 112 -4.84 25.37 3.18
CA ASN A 112 -3.94 25.83 2.12
C ASN A 112 -3.35 24.71 1.26
N PHE A 113 -3.64 23.44 1.55
CA PHE A 113 -3.09 22.32 0.80
C PHE A 113 -3.52 22.44 -0.68
N PRO A 114 -2.62 22.38 -1.67
CA PRO A 114 -3.03 22.55 -3.06
C PRO A 114 -3.98 21.43 -3.52
N GLN A 115 -5.11 21.78 -4.12
CA GLN A 115 -6.03 20.77 -4.67
C GLN A 115 -5.41 20.02 -5.86
N GLU A 116 -4.44 20.63 -6.54
CA GLU A 116 -3.65 19.99 -7.60
C GLU A 116 -2.82 18.82 -7.07
N ASP A 117 -2.18 18.97 -5.91
CA ASP A 117 -1.45 17.86 -5.28
C ASP A 117 -2.38 16.70 -4.96
N ILE A 118 -3.61 16.98 -4.51
CA ILE A 118 -4.63 15.95 -4.31
C ILE A 118 -4.96 15.25 -5.64
N ARG A 119 -5.17 16.01 -6.73
CA ARG A 119 -5.44 15.42 -8.05
C ARG A 119 -4.30 14.53 -8.53
N ASN A 120 -3.05 14.98 -8.37
CA ASN A 120 -1.86 14.20 -8.72
C ASN A 120 -1.81 12.87 -7.95
N LEU A 121 -2.20 12.87 -6.67
CA LEU A 121 -2.32 11.64 -5.88
C LEU A 121 -3.37 10.68 -6.46
N TYR A 122 -4.54 11.18 -6.85
CA TYR A 122 -5.57 10.37 -7.51
C TYR A 122 -5.08 9.83 -8.86
N GLN A 123 -4.40 10.64 -9.66
CA GLN A 123 -3.86 10.23 -10.96
C GLN A 123 -2.75 9.19 -10.83
N SER A 124 -2.00 9.18 -9.73
CA SER A 124 -0.99 8.15 -9.44
C SER A 124 -1.57 6.82 -8.95
N MET A 125 -2.87 6.77 -8.59
CA MET A 125 -3.49 5.57 -8.02
C MET A 125 -3.35 4.31 -8.88
N PRO A 126 -3.54 4.34 -10.22
CA PRO A 126 -3.35 3.16 -11.06
C PRO A 126 -1.96 2.53 -10.88
N SER A 127 -0.89 3.34 -10.88
CA SER A 127 0.48 2.87 -10.66
C SER A 127 0.72 2.34 -9.25
N ARG A 128 0.07 2.93 -8.23
CA ARG A 128 0.18 2.45 -6.84
C ARG A 128 -0.54 1.12 -6.65
N ILE A 129 -1.69 0.94 -7.29
CA ILE A 129 -2.47 -0.30 -7.25
C ILE A 129 -1.67 -1.45 -7.87
N THR A 130 -0.96 -1.22 -8.99
CA THR A 130 -0.11 -2.26 -9.60
C THR A 130 1.16 -2.55 -8.80
N ALA A 131 1.73 -1.55 -8.11
CA ALA A 131 2.93 -1.73 -7.30
C ALA A 131 2.66 -2.37 -5.92
N CYS A 132 1.46 -2.20 -5.36
CA CYS A 132 1.12 -2.64 -4.00
C CYS A 132 1.24 -4.16 -3.79
N PRO A 133 0.72 -5.05 -4.66
CA PRO A 133 0.92 -6.50 -4.52
C PRO A 133 2.41 -6.89 -4.58
N LEU A 134 3.19 -6.18 -5.41
CA LEU A 134 4.62 -6.41 -5.52
C LEU A 134 5.31 -6.13 -4.18
N ALA A 135 5.02 -4.98 -3.57
CA ALA A 135 5.65 -4.57 -2.32
C ALA A 135 5.25 -5.43 -1.09
N GLN A 136 4.05 -6.00 -1.07
CA GLN A 136 3.48 -6.66 0.12
C GLN A 136 3.73 -8.17 0.24
N GLY A 137 4.23 -8.83 -0.80
CA GLY A 137 4.59 -10.25 -0.70
C GLY A 137 5.53 -10.72 -1.79
N ILE A 138 5.32 -10.32 -3.03
CA ILE A 138 6.10 -10.82 -4.17
C ILE A 138 7.57 -10.41 -4.06
N ILE A 139 7.84 -9.12 -3.81
CA ILE A 139 9.21 -8.61 -3.64
C ILE A 139 9.86 -9.19 -2.38
N LEU A 140 9.11 -9.37 -1.29
CA LEU A 140 9.65 -9.97 -0.07
C LEU A 140 10.05 -11.44 -0.30
N THR A 141 9.18 -12.23 -0.93
CA THR A 141 9.47 -13.62 -1.30
C THR A 141 10.63 -13.71 -2.27
N PHE A 142 10.62 -12.86 -3.31
CA PHE A 142 11.71 -12.78 -4.28
C PHE A 142 13.04 -12.45 -3.61
N LYS A 143 13.09 -11.44 -2.73
CA LYS A 143 14.30 -11.09 -1.97
C LYS A 143 14.79 -12.24 -1.11
N ALA A 144 13.89 -12.95 -0.42
CA ALA A 144 14.26 -14.12 0.38
C ALA A 144 14.85 -15.25 -0.49
N LEU A 145 14.26 -15.50 -1.67
CA LEU A 145 14.77 -16.49 -2.63
C LEU A 145 16.13 -16.07 -3.19
N TYR A 146 16.29 -14.80 -3.56
CA TYR A 146 17.56 -14.25 -4.05
C TYR A 146 18.68 -14.39 -3.02
N VAL A 147 18.39 -14.03 -1.77
CA VAL A 147 19.33 -14.18 -0.66
C VAL A 147 19.68 -15.66 -0.45
N LYS A 148 18.68 -16.55 -0.47
CA LYS A 148 18.91 -18.00 -0.38
C LYS A 148 19.84 -18.51 -1.49
N GLN A 149 19.63 -18.11 -2.74
CA GLN A 149 20.51 -18.53 -3.85
C GLN A 149 21.92 -17.98 -3.72
N THR A 150 22.04 -16.74 -3.24
CA THR A 150 23.34 -16.11 -2.98
C THR A 150 24.12 -16.86 -1.90
N PHE A 151 23.48 -17.21 -0.79
CA PHE A 151 24.13 -18.04 0.24
C PHE A 151 24.46 -19.44 -0.26
N ARG A 152 23.59 -20.05 -1.05
CA ARG A 152 23.85 -21.38 -1.62
C ARG A 152 25.10 -21.38 -2.51
N TYR A 153 25.22 -20.36 -3.38
CA TYR A 153 26.42 -20.17 -4.20
C TYR A 153 27.69 -20.04 -3.34
N ILE A 154 27.67 -19.20 -2.30
CA ILE A 154 28.83 -19.00 -1.43
C ILE A 154 29.22 -20.32 -0.74
N LEU A 155 28.23 -21.06 -0.21
CA LEU A 155 28.47 -22.36 0.42
C LEU A 155 29.05 -23.37 -0.56
N GLU A 156 28.50 -23.48 -1.77
CA GLU A 156 29.03 -24.36 -2.81
C GLU A 156 30.49 -23.99 -3.17
N GLN A 157 30.84 -22.70 -3.22
CA GLN A 157 32.23 -22.29 -3.45
C GLN A 157 33.16 -22.69 -2.30
N MET A 158 32.72 -22.56 -1.05
CA MET A 158 33.51 -22.92 0.13
C MET A 158 33.61 -24.44 0.32
N GLU A 159 32.60 -25.22 -0.08
CA GLU A 159 32.64 -26.69 -0.07
C GLU A 159 33.61 -27.23 -1.13
N ASN A 160 33.76 -26.54 -2.26
CA ASN A 160 34.69 -26.93 -3.33
C ASN A 160 36.14 -26.52 -3.04
N ASP A 161 36.37 -25.57 -2.12
CA ASP A 161 37.70 -25.07 -1.75
C ASP A 161 37.70 -24.64 -0.28
N GLU A 162 38.13 -25.56 0.59
CA GLU A 162 38.20 -25.36 2.04
C GLU A 162 39.14 -24.22 2.46
N SER A 163 39.99 -23.73 1.55
CA SER A 163 40.90 -22.60 1.81
C SER A 163 40.21 -21.23 1.68
N LEU A 164 39.02 -21.17 1.06
CA LEU A 164 38.30 -19.92 0.86
C LEU A 164 37.59 -19.46 2.11
N THR A 165 37.81 -18.19 2.46
CA THR A 165 36.93 -17.51 3.42
C THR A 165 35.63 -17.07 2.75
N LEU A 166 34.59 -16.80 3.54
CA LEU A 166 33.33 -16.25 3.06
C LEU A 166 33.53 -14.94 2.27
N LEU A 167 34.50 -14.10 2.67
CA LEU A 167 34.79 -12.86 1.98
C LEU A 167 35.45 -13.11 0.62
N ASP A 168 36.30 -14.13 0.51
CA ASP A 168 36.95 -14.49 -0.75
C ASP A 168 35.97 -15.12 -1.74
N ALA A 169 35.05 -15.96 -1.25
CA ALA A 169 33.94 -16.47 -2.05
C ALA A 169 33.01 -15.34 -2.52
N TRP A 170 32.71 -14.37 -1.66
CA TRP A 170 31.90 -13.21 -2.03
C TRP A 170 32.57 -12.32 -3.09
N LYS A 171 33.89 -12.11 -3.00
CA LYS A 171 34.63 -11.33 -4.01
C LYS A 171 34.61 -11.96 -5.41
N LYS A 172 34.39 -13.26 -5.51
CA LYS A 172 34.24 -13.98 -6.78
C LYS A 172 32.85 -13.82 -7.39
N PHE A 173 31.88 -13.31 -6.64
CA PHE A 173 30.50 -13.14 -7.09
C PHE A 173 30.38 -12.02 -8.13
N THR A 174 29.92 -12.36 -9.34
CA THR A 174 29.88 -11.43 -10.48
C THR A 174 28.47 -10.90 -10.76
N ILE A 175 28.39 -9.88 -11.62
CA ILE A 175 27.11 -9.38 -12.14
C ILE A 175 26.35 -10.48 -12.90
N LEU A 176 27.06 -11.38 -13.60
CA LEU A 176 26.43 -12.52 -14.28
C LEU A 176 25.75 -13.45 -13.28
N ASP A 177 26.37 -13.68 -12.13
CA ASP A 177 25.78 -14.49 -11.06
C ASP A 177 24.57 -13.80 -10.43
N CYS A 178 24.60 -12.47 -10.26
CA CYS A 178 23.40 -11.69 -9.90
C CYS A 178 22.24 -11.94 -10.87
N VAL A 179 22.48 -11.84 -12.17
CA VAL A 179 21.44 -12.02 -13.20
C VAL A 179 20.89 -13.45 -13.19
N LYS A 180 21.76 -14.45 -13.05
CA LYS A 180 21.35 -15.86 -12.89
C LYS A 180 20.49 -16.04 -11.63
N HIS A 181 20.89 -15.44 -10.51
CA HIS A 181 20.15 -15.54 -9.25
C HIS A 181 18.79 -14.86 -9.34
N VAL A 182 18.68 -13.73 -10.05
CA VAL A 182 17.39 -13.09 -10.34
C VAL A 182 16.48 -14.06 -11.09
N GLY A 183 16.97 -14.66 -12.17
CA GLY A 183 16.21 -15.65 -12.95
C GLY A 183 15.76 -16.85 -12.10
N LEU A 184 16.68 -17.46 -11.37
CA LEU A 184 16.39 -18.62 -10.50
C LEU A 184 15.43 -18.29 -9.34
N SER A 185 15.49 -17.06 -8.83
CA SER A 185 14.59 -16.62 -7.76
C SER A 185 13.20 -16.37 -8.29
N TYR A 186 13.09 -15.79 -9.49
CA TYR A 186 11.83 -15.56 -10.16
C TYR A 186 11.08 -16.86 -10.44
N THR A 187 11.74 -17.87 -11.01
CA THR A 187 11.10 -19.17 -11.30
C THR A 187 10.65 -19.94 -10.05
N GLN A 188 11.18 -19.61 -8.88
CA GLN A 188 10.79 -20.20 -7.59
C GLN A 188 9.63 -19.47 -6.90
N VAL A 189 9.26 -18.25 -7.37
CA VAL A 189 8.06 -17.57 -6.85
C VAL A 189 6.84 -18.38 -7.30
N LYS A 190 6.09 -18.91 -6.35
CA LYS A 190 4.92 -19.75 -6.65
C LYS A 190 3.76 -18.91 -7.18
N GLN A 191 3.00 -19.46 -8.12
CA GLN A 191 1.72 -18.87 -8.56
C GLN A 191 0.77 -18.61 -7.39
N SER A 192 0.73 -19.52 -6.40
CA SER A 192 -0.08 -19.32 -5.19
C SER A 192 0.34 -18.10 -4.37
N THR A 193 1.63 -17.72 -4.39
CA THR A 193 2.12 -16.47 -3.78
C THR A 193 1.64 -15.25 -4.57
N LEU A 194 1.71 -15.31 -5.91
CA LEU A 194 1.16 -14.25 -6.78
C LEU A 194 -0.34 -14.08 -6.55
N ASN A 195 -1.10 -15.17 -6.64
CA ASN A 195 -2.55 -15.18 -6.43
C ASN A 195 -2.93 -14.67 -5.03
N THR A 196 -2.21 -15.06 -3.98
CA THR A 196 -2.49 -14.54 -2.62
C THR A 196 -2.30 -13.02 -2.54
N CYS A 197 -1.24 -12.49 -3.15
CA CYS A 197 -0.97 -11.05 -3.15
C CYS A 197 -2.00 -10.27 -3.98
N TRP A 198 -2.36 -10.79 -5.15
CA TRP A 198 -3.33 -10.15 -6.04
C TRP A 198 -4.76 -10.26 -5.54
N LYS A 199 -5.17 -11.41 -4.98
CA LYS A 199 -6.55 -11.66 -4.51
C LYS A 199 -7.00 -10.66 -3.44
N ALA A 200 -6.07 -10.13 -2.65
CA ALA A 200 -6.39 -9.10 -1.67
C ALA A 200 -6.83 -7.77 -2.31
N ILE A 201 -6.32 -7.44 -3.50
CA ILE A 201 -6.48 -6.13 -4.16
C ILE A 201 -7.45 -6.24 -5.35
N TRP A 202 -7.30 -7.30 -6.14
CA TRP A 202 -8.10 -7.62 -7.32
C TRP A 202 -8.41 -9.12 -7.32
N PRO A 203 -9.53 -9.54 -6.68
CA PRO A 203 -9.94 -10.94 -6.61
C PRO A 203 -10.04 -11.62 -7.98
N ASP A 204 -10.62 -10.94 -8.97
CA ASP A 204 -10.85 -11.50 -10.32
C ASP A 204 -9.55 -11.69 -11.14
N ALA A 205 -8.44 -11.06 -10.75
CA ALA A 205 -7.15 -11.23 -11.42
C ALA A 205 -6.34 -12.42 -10.88
N ALA A 206 -6.77 -13.01 -9.76
CA ALA A 206 -6.15 -14.22 -9.24
C ALA A 206 -6.72 -15.42 -10.00
N GLU A 207 -5.89 -16.08 -10.80
CA GLU A 207 -6.29 -17.29 -11.53
C GLU A 207 -6.78 -18.37 -10.55
N ASP A 208 -7.87 -19.04 -10.90
CA ASP A 208 -8.29 -20.25 -10.21
C ASP A 208 -7.23 -21.32 -10.50
N GLU A 209 -6.72 -22.03 -9.48
CA GLU A 209 -5.62 -23.01 -9.63
C GLU A 209 -5.92 -24.16 -10.63
N ASN A 210 -7.16 -24.23 -11.13
CA ASN A 210 -7.65 -25.19 -12.12
C ASN A 210 -7.49 -24.75 -13.58
N ASP A 211 -7.21 -23.48 -13.88
CA ASP A 211 -7.12 -22.98 -15.27
C ASP A 211 -5.66 -22.71 -15.66
N LYS A 212 -4.87 -23.79 -15.76
CA LYS A 212 -3.48 -23.71 -16.22
C LYS A 212 -3.43 -23.59 -17.74
N LEU A 213 -3.25 -22.38 -18.27
CA LEU A 213 -2.72 -22.21 -19.62
C LEU A 213 -1.17 -22.28 -19.58
N PRO A 214 -0.51 -23.03 -20.48
CA PRO A 214 0.95 -23.16 -20.47
C PRO A 214 1.65 -21.82 -20.73
N LEU A 215 2.50 -21.39 -19.78
CA LEU A 215 3.30 -20.16 -19.79
C LEU A 215 4.46 -20.14 -20.81
N GLU A 216 4.46 -21.01 -21.82
CA GLU A 216 5.62 -21.18 -22.73
C GLU A 216 5.85 -20.02 -23.70
N HIS A 217 4.93 -19.04 -23.82
CA HIS A 217 4.99 -18.06 -24.90
C HIS A 217 5.49 -16.64 -24.57
N GLU A 218 5.76 -16.27 -23.30
CA GLU A 218 6.06 -14.86 -22.97
C GLU A 218 7.54 -14.52 -22.73
N TYR A 219 8.44 -15.50 -22.59
CA TYR A 219 9.83 -15.24 -22.18
C TYR A 219 10.88 -15.26 -23.30
N SER A 220 10.48 -15.45 -24.56
CA SER A 220 11.40 -15.46 -25.72
C SER A 220 12.26 -14.18 -25.90
N PRO A 221 11.82 -12.96 -25.51
CA PRO A 221 12.64 -11.76 -25.74
C PRO A 221 13.77 -11.53 -24.72
N VAL A 222 13.66 -12.06 -23.49
CA VAL A 222 14.61 -11.73 -22.40
C VAL A 222 15.88 -12.59 -22.49
N THR A 223 15.79 -13.81 -23.01
CA THR A 223 16.92 -14.72 -23.19
C THR A 223 17.77 -14.42 -24.43
N LYS A 224 17.34 -13.52 -25.33
CA LYS A 224 18.06 -13.18 -26.56
C LYS A 224 19.07 -12.03 -26.41
N LEU A 225 19.24 -11.50 -25.20
CA LEU A 225 20.18 -10.40 -24.89
C LEU A 225 21.36 -10.82 -23.99
N ALA A 226 21.59 -12.13 -23.82
CA ALA A 226 22.75 -12.68 -23.13
C ALA A 226 23.69 -13.40 -24.10
#